data_AF-A0A7Y0BXL8-F1
#
_entry.id   AF-A0A7Y0BXL8-F1
#
_cell.length_a   1.000
_cell.length_b   1.000
_cell.length_c   1.000
_cell.angle_alpha   90.00
_cell.angle_beta   90.00
_cell.angle_gamma   90.00
#
_symmetry.space_group_name_H-M   'P 1'
#
loop_
_entity.id
_entity.type
_entity.pdbx_description
1 polymer ?
#
loop_
_entity_poly.entity_id
_entity_poly.type
_entity_poly.pdbx_seq_one_letter_code
_entity_poly.pdbx_strand_id
1 'polypeptide(L)'
;MFARVITVHAQPGKIDEAATVYRDSIIPAAKNQKGFKDAMLLTDPVTGKGISVTLWETEADQKASEASGYVSQQLAKIVPLLAGPPVRESFVVSAKG
;
A
#
# COMPACT_ATOMS: atom_id res chain seq x y z
N MET A 1 -10.79 -5.64 12.62
CA MET A 1 -9.99 -5.55 11.38
C MET A 1 -9.89 -4.10 10.95
N PHE A 2 -8.70 -3.72 10.46
CA PHE A 2 -8.36 -2.36 10.06
C PHE A 2 -7.78 -2.37 8.66
N ALA A 3 -7.96 -1.27 7.92
CA ALA A 3 -7.43 -1.10 6.58
C ALA A 3 -6.47 0.09 6.54
N ARG A 4 -5.33 -0.07 5.86
CA ARG A 4 -4.50 1.04 5.43
C ARG A 4 -4.74 1.25 3.95
N VAL A 5 -5.12 2.46 3.58
CA VAL A 5 -5.28 2.89 2.19
C VAL A 5 -4.14 3.83 1.86
N ILE A 6 -3.44 3.57 0.76
CA ILE A 6 -2.43 4.45 0.21
C ILE A 6 -2.82 4.81 -1.22
N THR A 7 -3.08 6.09 -1.45
CA THR A 7 -3.36 6.63 -2.78
C THR A 7 -2.10 7.26 -3.35
N VAL A 8 -1.76 6.90 -4.59
CA VAL A 8 -0.60 7.41 -5.32
C VAL A 8 -1.01 7.89 -6.71
N HIS A 9 -0.20 8.77 -7.28
CA HIS A 9 -0.23 9.08 -8.71
C HIS A 9 1.14 8.77 -9.28
N ALA A 10 1.20 7.87 -10.26
CA ALA A 10 2.42 7.54 -10.98
C ALA A 10 2.73 8.62 -12.03
N GLN A 11 4.01 8.74 -12.39
CA GLN A 11 4.41 9.46 -13.60
C GLN A 11 3.79 8.80 -14.84
N PRO A 12 3.65 9.55 -15.96
CA PRO A 12 3.10 9.00 -17.20
C PRO A 12 3.80 7.70 -17.61
N GLY A 13 3.02 6.63 -17.80
CA GLY A 13 3.51 5.31 -18.20
C GLY A 13 4.22 4.49 -17.09
N LYS A 14 4.25 4.95 -15.84
CA LYS A 14 4.97 4.27 -14.73
C LYS A 14 4.09 3.41 -13.81
N ILE A 15 2.78 3.41 -14.01
CA ILE A 15 1.85 2.71 -13.11
C ILE A 15 2.02 1.17 -13.14
N ASP A 16 2.31 0.59 -14.31
CA ASP A 16 2.53 -0.85 -14.43
C ASP A 16 3.85 -1.30 -13.78
N GLU A 17 4.88 -0.45 -13.85
CA GLU A 17 6.15 -0.64 -13.15
C GLU A 17 5.92 -0.61 -11.62
N ALA A 18 5.17 0.38 -11.12
CA ALA A 18 4.81 0.45 -9.71
C ALA A 18 3.97 -0.77 -9.26
N ALA A 19 3.05 -1.25 -10.11
CA ALA A 19 2.26 -2.44 -9.84
C ALA A 19 3.11 -3.72 -9.78
N THR A 20 4.15 -3.81 -10.60
CA THR A 20 5.14 -4.90 -10.58
C THR A 20 5.93 -4.89 -9.28
N VAL A 21 6.49 -3.73 -8.90
CA VAL A 21 7.20 -3.56 -7.61
C VAL A 21 6.29 -3.91 -6.42
N TYR A 22 5.02 -3.51 -6.49
CA TYR A 22 4.04 -3.83 -5.45
C TYR A 22 3.85 -5.34 -5.29
N ARG A 23 3.61 -6.04 -6.40
CA ARG A 23 3.37 -7.48 -6.43
C ARG A 23 4.58 -8.28 -5.97
N ASP A 24 5.75 -7.94 -6.48
CA ASP A 24 6.93 -8.79 -6.36
C ASP A 24 7.76 -8.46 -5.11
N SER A 25 7.56 -7.27 -4.52
CA SER A 25 8.36 -6.81 -3.39
C SER A 25 7.55 -6.38 -2.17
N ILE A 26 6.49 -5.59 -2.37
CA ILE A 26 5.73 -5.02 -1.26
C ILE A 26 4.80 -6.06 -0.63
N ILE A 27 4.04 -6.83 -1.43
CA ILE A 27 3.15 -7.88 -0.92
C ILE A 27 3.93 -8.96 -0.12
N PRO A 28 5.05 -9.52 -0.62
CA PRO A 28 5.83 -10.48 0.16
C PRO A 28 6.34 -9.91 1.50
N ALA A 29 6.80 -8.65 1.49
CA ALA A 29 7.24 -8.00 2.72
C ALA A 29 6.07 -7.71 3.69
N ALA A 30 4.88 -7.42 3.16
CA ALA A 30 3.65 -7.22 3.95
C ALA A 30 3.23 -8.50 4.67
N LYS A 31 3.31 -9.65 3.98
CA LYS A 31 2.99 -10.97 4.55
C LYS A 31 3.85 -11.34 5.76
N ASN A 32 5.04 -10.76 5.87
CA ASN A 32 5.94 -10.97 7.01
C ASN A 32 5.61 -10.07 8.22
N GLN A 33 4.71 -9.08 8.07
CA GLN A 33 4.32 -8.22 9.18
C GLN A 33 3.29 -8.93 10.07
N LYS A 34 3.45 -8.79 11.38
CA LYS A 34 2.48 -9.29 12.36
C LYS A 34 1.10 -8.67 12.07
N GLY A 35 0.07 -9.53 12.10
CA GLY A 35 -1.32 -9.09 11.94
C GLY A 35 -1.74 -8.75 10.52
N PHE A 36 -0.85 -8.83 9.51
CA PHE A 36 -1.23 -8.68 8.11
C PHE A 36 -2.25 -9.77 7.71
N LYS A 37 -3.28 -9.38 6.96
CA LYS A 37 -4.35 -10.27 6.50
C LYS A 37 -4.47 -10.35 4.99
N ASP A 38 -4.35 -9.22 4.31
CA ASP A 38 -4.63 -9.15 2.89
C ASP A 38 -4.07 -7.88 2.26
N ALA A 39 -3.90 -7.91 0.94
CA ALA A 39 -3.49 -6.76 0.15
C ALA A 39 -4.15 -6.78 -1.23
N MET A 40 -4.55 -5.60 -1.69
CA MET A 40 -4.98 -5.38 -3.07
C MET A 40 -4.46 -4.04 -3.57
N LEU A 41 -4.12 -4.00 -4.85
CA LEU A 41 -3.75 -2.78 -5.57
C LEU A 41 -4.75 -2.60 -6.72
N LEU A 42 -5.39 -1.43 -6.76
CA LEU A 42 -6.21 -0.98 -7.87
C LEU A 42 -5.43 0.07 -8.63
N THR A 43 -5.41 -0.03 -9.96
CA THR A 43 -4.72 0.93 -10.83
C THR A 43 -5.68 1.45 -11.89
N ASP A 44 -5.52 2.73 -12.22
CA ASP A 44 -6.11 3.37 -13.39
C ASP A 44 -4.98 3.82 -14.31
N PRO A 45 -4.71 3.07 -15.40
CA PRO A 45 -3.65 3.41 -16.33
C PRO A 45 -3.84 4.72 -17.09
N VAL A 46 -5.09 5.20 -17.21
CA VAL A 46 -5.40 6.44 -17.94
C VAL A 46 -4.99 7.66 -17.12
N THR A 47 -5.30 7.65 -15.83
CA THR A 47 -4.98 8.78 -14.93
C THR A 47 -3.65 8.61 -14.19
N GLY A 48 -3.07 7.41 -14.21
CA GLY A 48 -1.89 7.05 -13.41
C GLY A 48 -2.20 6.88 -11.92
N LYS A 49 -3.48 6.85 -11.52
CA LYS A 49 -3.88 6.69 -10.11
C LYS A 49 -3.70 5.25 -9.65
N GLY A 50 -3.12 5.07 -8.47
CA GLY A 50 -3.02 3.79 -7.79
C GLY A 50 -3.61 3.86 -6.38
N ILE A 51 -4.33 2.82 -5.96
CA ILE A 51 -4.88 2.69 -4.60
C ILE A 51 -4.45 1.32 -4.06
N SER A 52 -3.57 1.34 -3.07
CA SER A 52 -3.21 0.15 -2.30
C SER A 52 -4.07 0.06 -1.05
N VAL A 53 -4.73 -1.07 -0.84
CA VAL A 53 -5.44 -1.40 0.40
C VAL A 53 -4.76 -2.60 1.04
N THR A 54 -4.39 -2.47 2.32
CA THR A 54 -3.90 -3.60 3.12
C THR A 54 -4.76 -3.78 4.35
N LEU A 55 -5.04 -5.04 4.70
CA LEU A 55 -5.91 -5.41 5.82
C LEU A 55 -5.09 -5.97 6.98
N TRP A 56 -5.53 -5.63 8.19
CA TRP A 56 -4.82 -5.92 9.43
C TRP A 56 -5.80 -6.44 10.51
N GLU A 57 -5.37 -7.42 11.29
CA GLU A 57 -6.15 -8.00 12.39
C GLU A 57 -6.60 -6.90 13.38
N THR A 58 -5.63 -6.19 13.95
CA THR A 58 -5.84 -5.14 14.95
C THR A 58 -5.24 -3.80 14.51
N GLU A 59 -5.71 -2.71 15.12
CA GLU A 59 -5.14 -1.38 14.92
C GLU A 59 -3.69 -1.32 15.40
N ALA A 60 -3.38 -2.02 16.49
CA ALA A 60 -2.05 -2.06 17.07
C ALA A 60 -1.04 -2.71 16.11
N ASP A 61 -1.41 -3.80 15.43
CA ASP A 61 -0.57 -4.45 14.42
C ASP A 61 -0.32 -3.53 13.22
N GLN A 62 -1.37 -2.83 12.75
CA GLN A 62 -1.23 -1.83 11.69
C GLN A 62 -0.27 -0.71 12.09
N LYS A 63 -0.49 -0.08 13.26
CA LYS A 63 0.37 1.01 13.76
C LYS A 63 1.79 0.56 14.04
N ALA A 64 2.00 -0.66 14.55
CA ALA A 64 3.33 -1.21 14.76
C ALA A 64 4.10 -1.38 13.44
N SER A 65 3.43 -1.80 12.34
CA SER A 65 4.07 -1.85 11.02
C SER A 65 4.41 -0.47 10.43
N GLU A 66 3.71 0.59 10.85
CA GLU A 66 4.09 1.96 10.51
C GLU A 66 5.31 2.42 11.31
N ALA A 67 5.27 2.22 12.63
CA ALA A 67 6.32 2.64 13.55
C ALA A 67 7.65 1.90 13.32
N SER A 68 7.63 0.68 12.78
CA SER A 68 8.84 -0.08 12.45
C SER A 68 9.61 0.47 11.25
N GLY A 69 9.07 1.49 10.55
CA GLY A 69 9.65 2.02 9.32
C GLY A 69 9.37 1.15 8.09
N TYR A 70 8.67 0.02 8.24
CA TYR A 70 8.33 -0.88 7.14
C TYR A 70 7.61 -0.12 6.01
N VAL A 71 6.62 0.73 6.33
CA VAL A 71 5.88 1.50 5.33
C VAL A 71 6.79 2.46 4.56
N SER A 72 7.65 3.20 5.28
CA SER A 72 8.60 4.12 4.65
C SER A 72 9.57 3.39 3.73
N GLN A 73 10.08 2.21 4.16
CA GLN A 73 10.96 1.37 3.35
C GLN A 73 10.25 0.83 2.10
N GLN A 74 8.98 0.44 2.20
CA GLN A 74 8.23 -0.04 1.03
C GLN A 74 7.90 1.10 0.06
N LEU A 75 7.51 2.27 0.58
CA LEU A 75 7.24 3.44 -0.26
C LEU A 75 8.48 3.90 -1.01
N ALA A 76 9.66 3.87 -0.38
CA ALA A 76 10.91 4.24 -1.04
C ALA A 76 11.18 3.48 -2.35
N LYS A 77 10.64 2.25 -2.50
CA LYS A 77 10.77 1.45 -3.72
C LYS A 77 9.98 2.01 -4.91
N ILE A 78 8.91 2.76 -4.64
CA ILE A 78 8.02 3.28 -5.69
C ILE A 78 8.03 4.82 -5.78
N VAL A 79 8.53 5.54 -4.76
CA VAL A 79 8.62 7.01 -4.76
C VAL A 79 9.25 7.58 -6.04
N PRO A 80 10.34 7.01 -6.61
CA PRO A 80 10.90 7.51 -7.87
C PRO A 80 9.96 7.43 -9.08
N LEU A 81 8.90 6.61 -8.99
CA LEU A 81 7.89 6.40 -10.03
C LEU A 81 6.67 7.32 -9.86
N LEU A 82 6.57 8.05 -8.75
CA LEU A 82 5.40 8.87 -8.42
C LEU A 82 5.54 10.30 -8.97
N ALA A 83 4.40 10.88 -9.32
CA ALA A 83 4.27 12.29 -9.74
C ALA A 83 4.04 13.24 -8.55
N GLY A 84 3.97 12.72 -7.33
CA GLY A 84 3.72 13.48 -6.12
C GLY A 84 3.75 12.60 -4.86
N PRO A 85 3.60 13.20 -3.67
CA PRO A 85 3.61 12.46 -2.42
C PRO A 85 2.40 11.51 -2.33
N PRO A 86 2.57 10.31 -1.76
CA PRO A 86 1.46 9.41 -1.49
C PRO A 86 0.59 9.93 -0.34
N VAL A 87 -0.73 9.74 -0.42
CA VAL A 87 -1.67 10.00 0.68
C VAL A 87 -1.91 8.70 1.41
N ARG A 88 -1.81 8.70 2.74
CA ARG A 88 -2.04 7.51 3.59
C ARG A 88 -3.18 7.78 4.56
N GLU A 89 -4.07 6.79 4.66
CA GLU A 89 -5.26 6.85 5.51
C GLU A 89 -5.48 5.49 6.18
N SER A 90 -6.07 5.51 7.37
CA SER A 90 -6.41 4.31 8.14
C SER A 90 -7.91 4.27 8.43
N PHE A 91 -8.50 3.09 8.29
CA PHE A 91 -9.94 2.88 8.43
C PHE A 91 -10.24 1.65 9.29
N VAL A 92 -11.37 1.68 9.98
CA VAL A 92 -12.02 0.48 10.53
C VAL A 92 -12.74 -0.22 9.38
N VAL A 93 -12.56 -1.53 9.24
CA VAL A 93 -13.31 -2.28 8.23
C VAL A 93 -14.65 -2.71 8.83
N SER A 94 -15.70 -1.97 8.50
CA SER A 94 -17.05 -2.21 9.02
C SER A 94 -17.79 -3.36 8.31
N ALA A 95 -17.38 -3.74 7.09
CA ALA A 95 -17.91 -4.88 6.36
C ALA A 95 -16.84 -5.46 5.40
N LYS A 96 -16.76 -6.78 5.30
CA LYS A 96 -15.95 -7.53 4.33
C LYS A 96 -16.69 -8.82 3.98
N GLY A 97 -16.78 -9.14 2.69
CA GLY A 97 -17.34 -10.40 2.17
C GLY A 97 -16.27 -11.45 1.92
#